data_AF-A0A7J7GTQ8-F1
#
_entry.id   AF-A0A7J7GTQ8-F1
#
_cell.length_a   1.000
_cell.length_b   1.000
_cell.length_c   1.000
_cell.angle_alpha   90.00
_cell.angle_beta   90.00
_cell.angle_gamma   90.00
#
_symmetry.space_group_name_H-M   'P 1'
#
loop_
_entity.id
_entity.type
_entity.pdbx_description
1 polymer ?
#
loop_
_entity_poly.entity_id
_entity_poly.type
_entity_poly.pdbx_seq_one_letter_code
_entity_poly.pdbx_strand_id
1 'polypeptide(L)'
;MLDMGFEPQIRRIVEQMEMPPPGARQTMLFSATFPTEIQRLASDFMSNYIFLAVGRVGSSTDLIVQKVEFVQDMDKRNYLMDLLHTQCDNGAHGKCALTLVFVETEGLML
;
A
#
# COMPACT_ATOMS: atom_id res chain seq x y z
N MET A 1 -3.20 -1.63 3.93
CA MET A 1 -3.86 -1.41 5.25
C MET A 1 -2.91 -0.65 6.17
N LEU A 2 -1.71 -1.18 6.42
CA LEU A 2 -0.68 -0.46 7.20
C LEU A 2 -0.12 0.75 6.43
N ASP A 3 0.09 0.64 5.11
CA ASP A 3 0.47 1.77 4.25
C ASP A 3 -0.58 2.89 4.17
N MET A 4 -1.82 2.60 4.63
CA MET A 4 -2.92 3.58 4.72
C MET A 4 -3.03 4.17 6.13
N GLY A 5 -2.07 3.89 7.01
CA GLY A 5 -2.04 4.42 8.38
C GLY A 5 -2.94 3.70 9.38
N PHE A 6 -3.42 2.48 9.09
CA PHE A 6 -4.34 1.76 9.99
C PHE A 6 -3.67 1.05 11.17
N GLU A 7 -2.34 1.11 11.31
CA GLU A 7 -1.63 0.42 12.40
C GLU A 7 -2.15 0.80 13.80
N PRO A 8 -2.34 2.08 14.14
CA PRO A 8 -2.80 2.46 15.48
C PRO A 8 -4.18 1.89 15.82
N GLN A 9 -5.08 1.81 14.83
CA GLN A 9 -6.42 1.26 15.02
C GLN A 9 -6.38 -0.26 15.22
N ILE A 10 -5.52 -0.97 14.49
CA ILE A 10 -5.34 -2.42 14.66
C ILE A 10 -4.79 -2.71 16.05
N ARG A 11 -3.74 -2.01 16.50
CA ARG A 11 -3.17 -2.18 17.84
C ARG A 11 -4.20 -1.93 18.93
N ARG A 12 -5.00 -0.86 18.80
CA ARG A 12 -6.10 -0.58 19.74
C ARG A 12 -7.08 -1.75 19.85
N ILE A 13 -7.49 -2.35 18.73
CA ILE A 13 -8.43 -3.47 18.75
C ILE A 13 -7.77 -4.71 19.39
N VAL A 14 -6.53 -5.02 19.01
CA VAL A 14 -5.87 -6.26 19.40
C VAL A 14 -5.36 -6.25 20.85
N GLU A 15 -4.95 -5.08 21.34
CA GLU A 15 -4.30 -4.92 22.65
C GLU A 15 -5.23 -4.26 23.69
N GLN A 16 -6.18 -3.42 23.27
CA GLN A 16 -6.99 -2.59 24.18
C GLN A 16 -8.47 -2.96 24.22
N MET A 17 -8.98 -3.83 23.34
CA MET A 17 -10.40 -4.20 23.27
C MET A 17 -10.68 -5.64 23.71
N GLU A 18 -10.29 -5.99 24.95
CA GLU A 18 -10.59 -7.26 25.64
C GLU A 18 -10.35 -8.55 24.83
N MET A 19 -9.52 -8.46 23.79
CA MET A 19 -9.22 -9.61 22.94
C MET A 19 -8.34 -10.59 23.73
N PRO A 20 -8.61 -11.91 23.70
CA PRO A 20 -7.76 -12.89 24.38
C PRO A 20 -6.31 -12.77 23.92
N PRO A 21 -5.32 -12.92 24.81
CA PRO A 21 -3.91 -12.71 24.46
C PRO A 21 -3.41 -13.70 23.39
N PRO A 22 -2.28 -13.40 22.71
CA PRO A 22 -1.63 -14.35 21.81
C PRO A 22 -1.40 -15.71 22.49
N GLY A 23 -1.79 -16.79 21.82
CA GLY A 23 -1.75 -18.15 22.39
C GLY A 23 -3.05 -18.61 23.06
N ALA A 24 -3.94 -17.69 23.47
CA ALA A 24 -5.31 -17.99 23.86
C ALA A 24 -6.32 -17.80 22.71
N ARG A 25 -5.91 -17.07 21.66
CA ARG A 25 -6.63 -16.92 20.39
C ARG A 25 -5.81 -17.47 19.23
N GLN A 26 -6.49 -17.90 18.17
CA GLN A 26 -5.87 -18.14 16.87
C GLN A 26 -5.81 -16.84 16.08
N THR A 27 -4.63 -16.49 15.57
CA THR A 27 -4.41 -15.30 14.75
C THR A 27 -3.80 -15.73 13.41
N MET A 28 -4.30 -15.16 12.32
CA MET A 28 -3.79 -15.38 10.97
C MET A 28 -3.50 -14.03 10.34
N LEU A 29 -2.27 -13.84 9.86
CA LEU A 29 -1.83 -12.65 9.15
C LEU A 29 -1.63 -12.99 7.68
N PHE A 30 -2.38 -12.33 6.80
CA PHE A 30 -2.23 -12.46 5.36
C PHE A 30 -1.61 -11.19 4.79
N SER A 31 -0.52 -11.33 4.04
CA SER A 31 0.13 -10.20 3.41
C SER A 31 0.70 -10.59 2.05
N ALA A 32 0.57 -9.69 1.07
CA ALA A 32 1.17 -9.84 -0.25
C ALA A 32 2.69 -9.57 -0.24
N THR A 33 3.16 -8.76 0.70
CA THR A 33 4.57 -8.41 0.90
C THR A 33 4.99 -8.70 2.35
N PHE A 34 6.29 -8.81 2.62
CA PHE A 34 6.78 -9.11 3.98
C PHE A 34 7.95 -8.22 4.43
N PRO A 35 7.78 -6.87 4.39
CA PRO A 35 8.78 -5.94 4.90
C PRO A 35 8.87 -6.01 6.43
N THR A 36 9.89 -5.34 7.00
CA THR A 36 10.21 -5.38 8.43
C THR A 36 9.03 -5.00 9.32
N GLU A 37 8.18 -4.08 8.88
CA GLU A 37 6.99 -3.62 9.60
C GLU A 37 5.97 -4.76 9.77
N ILE A 38 5.74 -5.55 8.72
CA ILE A 38 4.85 -6.73 8.78
C ILE A 38 5.44 -7.81 9.68
N GLN A 39 6.76 -8.00 9.65
CA GLN A 39 7.44 -8.96 10.52
C GLN A 39 7.28 -8.59 12.01
N ARG A 40 7.41 -7.30 12.35
CA ARG A 40 7.14 -6.80 13.70
C ARG A 40 5.69 -7.06 14.10
N LEU A 41 4.73 -6.74 13.23
CA LEU A 41 3.31 -6.97 13.50
C LEU A 41 2.99 -8.45 13.75
N ALA A 42 3.59 -9.35 12.97
CA ALA A 42 3.43 -10.80 13.16
C ALA A 42 3.98 -11.25 14.52
N SER A 43 5.15 -10.73 14.92
CA SER A 43 5.77 -11.01 16.21
C SER A 43 4.94 -10.47 17.39
N ASP A 44 4.29 -9.33 17.22
CA ASP A 44 3.49 -8.71 18.28
C ASP A 44 2.16 -9.45 18.50
N PHE A 45 1.52 -9.90 17.42
CA PHE A 45 0.13 -10.38 17.49
C PHE A 45 -0.04 -11.89 17.48
N MET A 46 0.99 -12.65 17.09
CA MET A 46 0.94 -14.10 16.94
C MET A 46 1.89 -14.79 17.94
N SER A 47 1.55 -16.01 18.35
CA SER A 47 2.39 -16.84 19.22
C SER A 47 2.75 -18.13 18.47
N ASN A 48 4.05 -18.48 18.45
CA ASN A 48 4.60 -19.67 17.77
C ASN A 48 4.04 -19.89 16.35
N TYR A 49 4.04 -18.83 15.54
CA TYR A 49 3.41 -18.87 14.21
C TYR A 49 4.25 -19.66 13.20
N ILE A 50 3.57 -20.23 12.21
CA ILE A 50 4.19 -20.85 11.04
C ILE A 50 4.16 -19.83 9.91
N PHE A 51 5.32 -19.59 9.30
CA PHE A 51 5.42 -18.75 8.10
C PHE A 51 5.22 -19.60 6.84
N LEU A 52 4.27 -19.20 6.00
CA LEU A 52 3.99 -19.84 4.73
C LEU A 52 4.09 -18.82 3.59
N ALA A 53 5.00 -19.09 2.66
CA ALA A 53 5.24 -18.28 1.47
C ALA A 53 4.68 -19.00 0.23
N VAL A 54 3.85 -18.30 -0.55
CA VAL A 54 3.36 -18.78 -1.85
C VAL A 54 3.91 -17.86 -2.93
N GLY A 55 4.77 -18.38 -3.80
CA GLY A 55 5.42 -17.59 -4.87
C GLY A 55 6.58 -16.73 -4.38
N ARG A 56 6.88 -15.63 -5.10
CA ARG A 56 7.99 -14.72 -4.78
C ARG A 56 7.52 -13.62 -3.82
N VAL A 57 7.83 -13.80 -2.53
CA VAL A 57 7.48 -12.84 -1.47
C VAL A 57 8.33 -11.57 -1.62
N GLY A 58 7.69 -10.40 -1.60
CA GLY A 58 8.38 -9.10 -1.52
C GLY A 58 8.79 -8.45 -2.85
N SER A 59 8.45 -9.05 -3.99
CA SER A 59 8.55 -8.35 -5.28
C SER A 59 7.23 -7.64 -5.55
N SER A 60 7.28 -6.36 -5.95
CA SER A 60 6.16 -5.74 -6.67
C SER A 60 5.74 -6.72 -7.76
N THR A 61 4.45 -7.03 -7.85
CA THR A 61 3.94 -7.96 -8.85
C THR A 61 4.48 -7.55 -10.21
N ASP A 62 4.96 -8.52 -11.02
CA ASP A 62 5.38 -8.28 -12.42
C ASP A 62 4.26 -7.63 -13.28
N LEU A 63 3.08 -7.45 -12.70
CA LEU A 63 1.91 -6.77 -13.22
C LEU A 63 1.99 -5.24 -13.13
N ILE A 64 2.91 -4.66 -12.34
CA ILE A 64 3.05 -3.20 -12.19
C ILE A 64 4.22 -2.72 -13.05
N VAL A 65 3.92 -2.01 -14.14
CA VAL A 65 4.93 -1.32 -14.95
C VAL A 65 5.32 -0.01 -14.24
N GLN A 66 6.56 0.06 -13.75
CA GLN A 66 7.12 1.27 -13.15
C GLN A 66 7.95 2.03 -14.18
N LYS A 67 7.70 3.33 -14.33
CA LYS A 67 8.49 4.24 -15.19
C LYS A 67 8.97 5.41 -14.36
N VAL A 68 10.26 5.73 -14.48
CA VAL A 68 10.88 6.89 -13.83
C VAL A 68 11.31 7.84 -14.93
N GLU A 69 10.76 9.05 -14.93
CA GLU A 69 11.07 10.08 -15.92
C GLU A 69 11.57 11.34 -15.23
N PHE A 70 12.63 11.94 -15.79
CA PHE A 70 13.19 13.18 -15.30
C PHE A 70 12.40 14.36 -15.87
N VAL A 71 11.70 15.09 -15.01
CA VAL A 71 10.87 16.25 -15.38
C VAL A 71 11.20 17.40 -14.45
N GLN A 72 11.45 18.58 -15.01
CA GLN A 72 11.68 19.79 -14.21
C GLN A 72 10.41 20.17 -13.45
N ASP A 73 10.55 20.75 -12.26
CA ASP A 73 9.40 21.07 -11.41
C ASP A 73 8.34 21.96 -12.10
N MET A 74 8.79 22.91 -12.91
CA MET A 74 7.89 23.80 -13.67
C MET A 74 7.08 23.06 -14.74
N ASP A 75 7.61 21.95 -15.26
CA ASP A 75 7.03 21.19 -16.36
C ASP A 75 6.16 20.02 -15.88
N LYS A 76 6.25 19.64 -14.60
CA LYS A 76 5.49 18.52 -14.01
C LYS A 76 3.99 18.61 -14.28
N ARG A 77 3.42 19.82 -14.25
CA ARG A 77 1.99 20.04 -14.53
C ARG A 77 1.63 19.72 -15.97
N ASN A 78 2.40 20.22 -16.93
CA ASN A 78 2.14 20.00 -18.36
C ASN A 78 2.35 18.53 -18.71
N TYR A 79 3.44 17.95 -18.21
CA TYR A 79 3.75 16.54 -18.37
C TYR A 79 2.64 15.62 -17.81
N LEU A 80 2.07 15.93 -16.65
CA LEU A 80 0.94 15.19 -16.09
C LEU A 80 -0.30 15.27 -17.00
N MET A 81 -0.60 16.43 -17.58
CA MET A 81 -1.74 16.58 -18.49
C MET A 81 -1.57 15.72 -19.74
N ASP A 82 -0.37 15.70 -20.33
CA ASP A 82 -0.07 14.86 -21.49
C ASP A 82 -0.25 13.37 -21.17
N LEU A 83 0.18 12.95 -19.97
CA LEU A 83 -0.02 11.59 -19.48
C LEU A 83 -1.52 11.25 -19.36
N LEU A 84 -2.31 12.13 -18.76
CA LEU A 84 -3.75 11.92 -18.58
C LEU A 84 -4.50 11.83 -19.92
N HIS A 85 -4.15 12.69 -20.89
CA HIS A 85 -4.72 12.63 -22.24
C HIS A 85 -4.41 11.30 -22.91
N THR A 86 -3.15 10.87 -22.87
CA THR A 86 -2.71 9.58 -23.44
C THR A 86 -3.44 8.39 -22.80
N GLN A 87 -3.74 8.44 -21.49
CA GLN A 87 -4.45 7.36 -20.80
C GLN A 87 -5.95 7.32 -21.14
N CYS A 88 -6.58 8.48 -21.36
CA CYS A 88 -7.98 8.54 -21.80
C CYS A 88 -8.17 7.97 -23.22
N ASP A 89 -7.24 8.24 -24.13
CA ASP A 89 -7.33 7.78 -25.53
C ASP A 89 -7.16 6.26 -25.66
N ASN A 90 -6.45 5.63 -24.72
CA ASN A 90 -6.18 4.18 -24.71
C ASN A 90 -7.23 3.35 -23.94
N GLY A 91 -8.30 3.97 -23.42
CA GLY A 91 -9.32 3.29 -22.62
C GLY A 91 -10.25 2.39 -23.46
N ALA A 92 -10.17 1.07 -23.25
CA ALA A 92 -11.15 0.13 -23.81
C ALA A 92 -12.55 0.40 -23.21
N HIS A 93 -13.57 0.54 -24.07
CA HIS A 93 -14.97 0.79 -23.73
C HIS A 93 -15.35 2.23 -23.30
N GLY A 94 -14.61 3.25 -23.75
CA GLY A 94 -15.04 4.66 -23.63
C GLY A 94 -15.02 5.22 -22.20
N LYS A 95 -14.23 4.61 -21.31
CA LYS A 95 -13.98 5.09 -19.95
C LYS A 95 -12.49 5.31 -19.75
N CYS A 96 -12.11 6.51 -19.29
CA CYS A 96 -10.73 6.76 -18.86
C CYS A 96 -10.38 5.91 -17.64
N ALA A 97 -9.13 5.47 -17.56
CA ALA A 97 -8.61 4.74 -16.40
C ALA A 97 -8.67 5.63 -15.14
N LEU A 98 -8.93 5.01 -13.99
CA LEU A 98 -8.82 5.70 -12.70
C LEU A 98 -7.35 6.05 -12.45
N THR A 99 -7.06 7.34 -12.25
CA THR A 99 -5.71 7.83 -12.00
C THR A 99 -5.61 8.40 -10.60
N LEU A 100 -4.60 7.96 -9.84
CA LEU A 100 -4.27 8.46 -8.52
C LEU A 100 -2.95 9.23 -8.59
N VAL A 101 -2.98 10.51 -8.22
CA VAL A 101 -1.81 11.40 -8.23
C VAL A 101 -1.44 11.71 -6.79
N PHE A 102 -0.21 11.37 -6.40
CA PHE A 102 0.35 11.71 -5.10
C PHE A 102 1.18 12.99 -5.21
N VAL A 103 1.01 13.91 -4.27
CA VAL A 103 1.80 15.14 -4.11
C VAL A 103 2.33 15.21 -2.68
N GLU A 104 3.49 15.82 -2.48
CA GLU A 104 4.18 15.83 -1.18
C GLU A 104 3.57 16.81 -0.16
N THR A 105 2.89 17.86 -0.61
CA THR A 105 2.36 18.91 0.28
C THR A 105 0.84 18.91 0.36
N GLU A 106 0.32 18.88 1.60
CA GLU A 106 -0.98 19.48 1.88
C GLU A 106 -0.84 20.99 1.68
N GLY A 107 -1.55 21.55 0.71
CA GLY A 107 -1.44 22.96 0.40
C GLY A 107 -1.86 23.84 1.58
N LEU A 108 -0.88 24.38 2.30
CA LEU A 108 -1.05 25.64 3.01
C LEU A 108 -1.15 26.73 1.95
N MET A 109 -2.38 26.99 1.50
CA MET A 109 -2.70 28.22 0.79
C MET A 109 -2.97 29.27 1.87
N LEU A 110 -2.02 30.21 2.03
CA LEU A 110 -2.26 31.51 2.66
C LEU A 110 -3.25 32.32 1.82
#